data_AF-A0A0C6FXQ2-F1
#
_entry.id   AF-A0A0C6FXQ2-F1
#
_cell.length_a   1.000
_cell.length_b   1.000
_cell.length_c   1.000
_cell.angle_alpha   90.00
_cell.angle_beta   90.00
_cell.angle_gamma   90.00
#
_symmetry.space_group_name_H-M   'P 1'
#
loop_
_entity.id
_entity.type
_entity.pdbx_description
1 polymer ?
#
loop_
_entity_poly.entity_id
_entity_poly.type
_entity_poly.pdbx_seq_one_letter_code
_entity_poly.pdbx_strand_id
1 'polypeptide(L)' 'MSRVHQHKPVKVTVSDLESGEVLNECVLQNDYALITAGNRYLKSMQIMGRTHMLAVAVEKPSPVPSSALPQVVSPSV' A
#
# COMPACT_ATOMS: atom_id res chain seq x y z
N MET A 1 37.41 -13.17 -6.18
CA MET A 1 36.39 -13.58 -7.18
C MET A 1 35.03 -13.52 -6.52
N SER A 2 34.30 -12.42 -6.70
CA SER A 2 32.95 -12.24 -6.18
C SER A 2 31.99 -13.15 -6.95
N ARG A 3 31.26 -14.03 -6.25
CA ARG A 3 30.20 -14.83 -6.85
C ARG A 3 29.13 -13.88 -7.39
N VAL A 4 29.09 -13.70 -8.71
CA VAL A 4 27.94 -13.11 -9.38
C VAL A 4 26.80 -14.09 -9.18
N HIS A 5 25.96 -13.85 -8.17
CA HIS A 5 24.70 -14.55 -8.07
C HIS A 5 23.89 -14.10 -9.28
N GLN A 6 23.73 -14.97 -10.28
CA GLN A 6 22.76 -14.76 -11.34
C GLN A 6 21.38 -14.84 -10.69
N HIS A 7 20.89 -13.70 -10.20
CA HIS A 7 19.52 -13.61 -9.70
C HIS A 7 18.60 -13.78 -10.89
N LYS A 8 17.93 -14.94 -10.94
CA LYS A 8 16.91 -15.21 -11.94
C LYS A 8 15.75 -14.21 -11.74
N PRO A 9 15.15 -13.70 -12.83
CA PRO A 9 13.98 -12.83 -12.72
C PRO A 9 12.84 -13.51 -11.94
N VAL A 10 12.12 -12.73 -11.15
CA VAL A 10 10.95 -13.19 -10.37
C VAL A 10 9.70 -12.53 -10.96
N LYS A 11 8.72 -13.33 -11.41
CA LYS A 11 7.40 -12.81 -11.78
C LYS A 11 6.54 -12.68 -10.53
N VAL A 12 6.00 -11.49 -10.30
CA VAL A 12 5.04 -11.18 -9.24
C VAL A 12 3.70 -10.86 -9.89
N THR A 13 2.66 -11.55 -9.46
CA THR A 13 1.28 -11.34 -9.90
C THR A 13 0.44 -10.96 -8.68
N VAL A 14 -0.33 -9.87 -8.80
CA VAL A 14 -1.30 -9.42 -7.79
C VAL A 14 -2.68 -9.65 -8.37
N SER A 15 -3.47 -10.48 -7.69
CA SER A 15 -4.84 -10.81 -8.09
C SER A 15 -5.82 -10.48 -6.98
N ASP A 16 -7.04 -10.14 -7.37
CA ASP A 16 -8.16 -10.09 -6.46
C ASP A 16 -8.53 -11.51 -5.99
N LEU A 17 -8.77 -11.68 -4.69
CA LEU A 17 -8.96 -13.00 -4.09
C LEU A 17 -10.35 -13.59 -4.42
N GLU A 18 -11.36 -12.75 -4.55
CA GLU A 18 -12.75 -13.19 -4.73
C GLU A 18 -13.07 -13.49 -6.19
N SER A 19 -12.65 -12.61 -7.10
CA SER A 19 -12.89 -12.74 -8.55
C SER A 19 -11.80 -13.53 -9.28
N GLY A 20 -10.59 -13.62 -8.70
CA GLY A 20 -9.41 -14.16 -9.38
C GLY A 20 -8.85 -13.25 -10.48
N GLU A 21 -9.38 -12.03 -10.63
CA GLU A 21 -8.91 -11.06 -11.62
C GLU A 21 -7.47 -10.65 -11.32
N VAL A 22 -6.62 -10.65 -12.33
CA VAL A 22 -5.23 -10.18 -12.20
C VAL A 22 -5.23 -8.65 -12.28
N LEU A 23 -4.96 -8.00 -11.15
CA LEU A 23 -4.91 -6.55 -11.01
C LEU A 23 -3.56 -5.98 -11.51
N ASN A 24 -2.47 -6.73 -11.33
CA ASN A 24 -1.14 -6.29 -11.76
C ASN A 24 -0.18 -7.47 -11.98
N GLU A 25 0.73 -7.35 -12.94
CA GLU A 25 1.86 -8.27 -13.15
C GLU A 25 3.16 -7.50 -13.34
N CYS A 26 4.23 -7.95 -12.68
CA CYS A 26 5.55 -7.34 -12.79
C CYS A 26 6.64 -8.41 -12.77
N VAL A 27 7.74 -8.17 -13.49
CA VAL A 27 8.94 -9.01 -13.45
C VAL A 27 10.04 -8.22 -12.74
N LEU A 28 10.52 -8.75 -11.61
CA LEU A 28 11.59 -8.16 -10.81
C LEU A 28 12.94 -8.80 -11.18
N GLN A 29 13.95 -7.97 -11.35
CA GLN A 29 15.33 -8.43 -11.54
C GLN A 29 16.29 -7.54 -10.74
N ASN A 30 16.95 -8.11 -9.73
CA ASN A 30 17.80 -7.39 -8.78
C ASN A 30 17.08 -6.22 -8.06
N ASP A 31 15.78 -6.34 -7.84
CA ASP A 31 14.94 -5.31 -7.23
C ASP A 31 13.97 -5.91 -6.20
N TYR A 32 13.26 -5.07 -5.46
CA TYR A 32 12.25 -5.46 -4.48
C TYR A 32 10.88 -4.89 -4.84
N ALA A 33 9.81 -5.61 -4.46
CA ALA A 33 8.45 -5.08 -4.50
C ALA A 33 7.95 -4.79 -3.08
N LEU A 34 7.25 -3.67 -2.91
CA LEU A 34 6.51 -3.34 -1.70
C LEU A 34 5.02 -3.50 -1.98
N ILE A 35 4.39 -4.47 -1.33
CA ILE A 35 2.94 -4.72 -1.42
C ILE A 35 2.28 -4.14 -0.16
N THR A 36 1.45 -3.12 -0.32
CA THR A 36 0.66 -2.53 0.77
C THR A 36 -0.81 -2.92 0.64
N ALA A 37 -1.43 -3.32 1.75
CA ALA A 37 -2.83 -3.76 1.80
C ALA A 37 -3.64 -2.97 2.84
N GLY A 38 -4.95 -2.90 2.64
CA GLY A 38 -5.86 -2.13 3.47
C GLY A 38 -5.68 -0.62 3.27
N ASN A 39 -5.69 0.14 4.35
CA ASN A 39 -5.55 1.60 4.32
C ASN A 39 -4.08 2.07 4.41
N ARG A 40 -3.12 1.25 3.95
CA ARG A 40 -1.70 1.57 3.96
C ARG A 40 -1.24 1.97 2.57
N TYR A 41 -0.41 3.00 2.49
CA TYR A 41 0.15 3.45 1.22
C TYR A 41 1.61 3.90 1.40
N LEU A 42 2.39 3.83 0.32
CA LEU A 42 3.73 4.41 0.27
C LEU A 42 3.60 5.94 0.23
N LYS A 43 3.98 6.61 1.30
CA LYS A 43 3.93 8.08 1.42
C LYS A 43 5.10 8.75 0.71
N SER A 44 6.30 8.20 0.86
CA SER A 44 7.50 8.67 0.18
C SER A 44 8.58 7.60 0.13
N MET A 45 9.51 7.76 -0.81
CA MET A 45 10.70 6.93 -0.94
C MET A 45 11.92 7.85 -1.07
N GLN A 46 12.96 7.56 -0.30
CA GLN A 46 14.23 8.29 -0.35
C GLN A 46 15.38 7.32 -0.64
N ILE A 47 16.20 7.64 -1.63
CA ILE A 47 17.37 6.85 -2.03
C ILE A 47 18.63 7.56 -1.53
N MET A 48 19.41 6.87 -0.69
CA MET A 48 20.66 7.35 -0.09
C MET A 48 21.81 6.43 -0.50
N GLY A 49 22.31 6.63 -1.73
CA GLY A 49 23.33 5.75 -2.31
C GLY A 49 22.76 4.35 -2.55
N ARG A 50 23.22 3.36 -1.77
CA ARG A 50 22.73 1.96 -1.82
C ARG A 50 21.64 1.66 -0.80
N THR A 51 21.22 2.63 -0.01
CA THR A 51 20.19 2.47 1.02
C THR A 51 18.90 3.12 0.56
N HIS A 52 17.80 2.36 0.54
CA HIS A 52 16.48 2.87 0.22
C HIS A 52 15.65 2.97 1.51
N MET A 53 15.06 4.14 1.78
CA MET A 53 14.17 4.39 2.90
C MET A 53 12.74 4.55 2.36
N LEU A 54 11.83 3.66 2.76
CA LEU A 54 10.43 3.67 2.33
C LEU A 54 9.55 4.07 3.53
N ALA A 55 8.85 5.20 3.41
CA ALA A 55 7.91 5.66 4.42
C ALA A 55 6.51 5.16 4.08
N VAL A 56 6.02 4.18 4.83
CA VAL A 56 4.64 3.67 4.71
C VAL A 56 3.75 4.36 5.73
N ALA A 57 2.66 4.96 5.25
CA ALA A 57 1.67 5.62 6.10
C ALA A 57 0.35 4.87 6.10
N VAL A 58 -0.48 5.22 7.08
CA VAL A 58 -1.86 4.72 7.22
C VAL A 58 -2.79 5.89 6.93
N GLU A 59 -3.75 5.69 6.03
CA GLU A 59 -4.81 6.64 5.77
C GLU A 59 -5.70 6.74 7.02
N LYS A 60 -5.80 7.95 7.58
CA LYS A 60 -6.72 8.21 8.70
C LYS A 60 -8.15 8.18 8.14
N PRO A 61 -9.09 7.51 8.82
CA PRO A 61 -10.49 7.62 8.43
C PRO A 61 -10.89 9.09 8.44
N SER A 62 -11.50 9.57 7.35
CA SER A 62 -12.02 10.92 7.28
C SER A 62 -12.99 11.13 8.46
N PRO A 63 -12.90 12.25 9.20
CA PRO A 63 -13.92 12.54 10.21
C PRO A 63 -15.27 12.58 9.50
N VAL A 64 -16.23 11.78 10.00
CA VAL A 64 -17.62 11.83 9.53
C VAL A 64 -18.08 13.28 9.69
N PRO A 65 -18.58 13.95 8.63
CA PRO A 65 -19.05 15.32 8.76
C PRO A 65 -20.15 15.36 9.83
N SER A 66 -20.06 16.31 10.77
CA SER A 66 -21.00 16.42 11.90
C SER A 66 -22.45 16.63 11.48
N SER A 67 -22.70 16.92 10.20
CA SER A 67 -24.04 16.99 9.58
C SER A 67 -24.75 15.64 9.48
N ALA A 68 -24.05 14.51 9.69
CA ALA A 68 -24.64 13.17 9.69
C ALA A 68 -25.08 12.68 11.08
N LEU A 69 -24.86 13.47 12.15
CA LEU A 69 -25.37 13.13 13.47
C LEU A 69 -26.87 13.48 13.54
N PRO A 70 -27.75 12.55 13.96
CA PRO A 70 -29.16 12.88 14.17
C PRO A 70 -29.25 13.98 15.22
N GLN A 71 -29.88 15.11 14.85
CA GLN A 71 -30.17 16.15 15.82
C GLN A 71 -31.11 15.57 16.87
N VAL A 72 -30.62 15.48 18.12
CA VAL A 72 -31.44 15.18 19.27
C VAL A 72 -32.44 16.33 19.41
N VAL A 73 -33.68 16.10 18.98
CA VAL A 73 -34.78 17.05 19.18
C VAL A 73 -35.10 17.03 20.67
N SER A 74 -34.62 18.02 21.42
CA SER A 74 -35.02 18.21 22.82
C SER A 74 -36.52 18.50 22.86
N PRO A 75 -37.34 17.76 23.63
CA PRO A 75 -38.74 18.11 23.81
C PRO A 75 -38.82 19.42 24.60
N SER A 76 -39.51 20.40 24.03
CA SER A 76 -39.88 21.63 24.75
C SER A 76 -40.89 21.28 25.84
N VAL A 77 -40.58 21.63 27.09
CA VAL A 77 -41.52 21.67 28.22
C VAL A 77 -41.92 23.12 28.47
#